data_AF-A0A844HYP8-F1
#
_entry.id   AF-A0A844HYP8-F1
#
_cell.length_a   1.000
_cell.length_b   1.000
_cell.length_c   1.000
_cell.angle_alpha   90.00
_cell.angle_beta   90.00
_cell.angle_gamma   90.00
#
_symmetry.space_group_name_H-M   'P 1'
#
loop_
_entity.id
_entity.type
_entity.pdbx_description
1 polymer ?
#
loop_
_entity_poly.entity_id
_entity_poly.type
_entity_poly.pdbx_seq_one_letter_code
_entity_poly.pdbx_strand_id
1 'polypeptide(L)'
;MSTDLWQGALIDGAIWHGRSGDVSRQFSYRATYAALPLGPFERGELPLQPDRAGLWSIRLRDHGWRDSRPLAAFIRDRLAPAGLEACEVTLVTMPCSTGYGFNPVSFWLARDAQGLRAVLAEVCNTFGESHAYLVRHVDGGVIAPTDRIEGQKLFHVSPFLPRQGRYVFRFDAGPGRFGAWVDWIAPDGATMLGTSLTGRARVLDRQSLRHAMLRRPLQAQLVTGLIHWQAARLYLRGLRYIRKPPQLEVTSSEATTLTRGSDV
;
A
#
# COMPACT_ATOMS: atom_id res chain seq x y z
N MET A 1 21.01 -12.22 -11.48
CA MET A 1 19.88 -11.45 -12.05
C MET A 1 19.03 -10.93 -10.89
N SER A 2 18.75 -9.64 -10.84
CA SER A 2 17.84 -9.06 -9.83
C SER A 2 16.39 -9.41 -10.19
N THR A 3 15.61 -9.94 -9.25
CA THR A 3 14.17 -10.21 -9.47
C THR A 3 13.43 -8.91 -9.76
N ASP A 4 12.60 -8.91 -10.79
CA ASP A 4 11.78 -7.77 -11.15
C ASP A 4 10.34 -7.90 -10.60
N LEU A 5 9.78 -6.80 -10.08
CA LEU A 5 8.43 -6.80 -9.49
C LEU A 5 7.37 -7.16 -10.54
N TRP A 6 7.61 -6.73 -11.79
CA TRP A 6 6.71 -6.87 -12.94
C TRP A 6 6.67 -8.30 -13.50
N GLN A 7 7.54 -9.20 -13.04
CA GLN A 7 7.53 -10.62 -13.40
C GLN A 7 6.96 -11.51 -12.28
N GLY A 8 6.53 -10.90 -11.17
CA GLY A 8 6.10 -11.62 -9.97
C GLY A 8 7.24 -11.78 -8.97
N ALA A 9 7.02 -11.28 -7.75
CA ALA A 9 8.03 -11.34 -6.69
C ALA A 9 7.42 -11.50 -5.30
N LEU A 10 8.22 -12.01 -4.37
CA LEU A 10 8.01 -11.89 -2.93
C LEU A 10 8.93 -10.80 -2.37
N ILE A 11 8.38 -9.91 -1.57
CA ILE A 11 9.10 -8.81 -0.95
C ILE A 11 9.26 -9.11 0.54
N ASP A 12 10.49 -9.20 1.01
CA ASP A 12 10.80 -9.30 2.44
C ASP A 12 10.66 -7.93 3.11
N GLY A 13 9.42 -7.50 3.31
CA GLY A 13 9.07 -6.19 3.84
C GLY A 13 9.53 -5.98 5.28
N ALA A 14 10.28 -4.91 5.51
CA ALA A 14 10.44 -4.24 6.78
C ALA A 14 9.49 -3.04 6.80
N ILE A 15 8.56 -3.05 7.75
CA ILE A 15 7.60 -1.97 7.96
C ILE A 15 8.09 -1.18 9.16
N TRP A 16 8.16 0.14 9.02
CA TRP A 16 8.50 1.06 10.11
C TRP A 16 7.42 2.11 10.26
N HIS A 17 7.15 2.48 11.50
CA HIS A 17 6.31 3.60 11.87
C HIS A 17 7.05 4.44 12.90
N GLY A 18 7.14 5.74 12.68
CA GLY A 18 7.64 6.71 13.64
C GLY A 18 6.63 7.81 13.85
N ARG A 19 6.31 8.13 15.09
CA ARG A 19 5.44 9.24 15.48
C ARG A 19 6.24 10.30 16.20
N SER A 20 5.99 11.55 15.81
CA SER A 20 6.51 12.75 16.46
C SER A 20 5.37 13.43 17.25
N GLY A 21 5.69 14.26 18.24
CA GLY A 21 4.72 14.96 19.09
C GLY A 21 4.73 14.47 20.56
N ASP A 22 3.59 14.60 21.24
CA ASP A 22 3.43 14.38 22.70
C ASP A 22 4.05 13.08 23.23
N VAL A 23 4.02 12.01 22.41
CA VAL A 23 4.72 10.75 22.71
C VAL A 23 5.48 10.31 21.47
N SER A 24 6.76 10.68 21.41
CA SER A 24 7.67 10.15 20.40
C SER A 24 7.77 8.63 20.53
N ARG A 25 7.52 7.93 19.42
CA ARG A 25 7.52 6.47 19.41
C ARG A 25 7.79 5.96 18.01
N GLN A 26 8.68 4.98 17.94
CA GLN A 26 8.89 4.21 16.73
C GLN A 26 8.75 2.72 16.98
N PHE A 27 8.31 2.00 15.97
CA PHE A 27 8.34 0.54 15.97
C PHE A 27 8.52 0.03 14.54
N SER A 28 9.08 -1.16 14.44
CA SER A 28 9.19 -1.87 13.17
C SER A 28 8.76 -3.33 13.33
N TYR A 29 8.32 -3.90 12.22
CA TYR A 29 7.98 -5.32 12.11
C TYR A 29 8.25 -5.79 10.69
N ARG A 30 8.21 -7.11 10.49
CA ARG A 30 8.48 -7.70 9.19
C ARG A 30 7.26 -8.44 8.69
N ALA A 31 6.89 -8.19 7.45
CA ALA A 31 5.88 -8.95 6.74
C ALA A 31 6.37 -9.33 5.34
N THR A 32 5.62 -10.17 4.64
CA THR A 32 5.96 -10.61 3.29
C THR A 32 4.85 -10.12 2.39
N TYR A 33 5.25 -9.33 1.39
CA TYR A 33 4.32 -8.85 0.36
C TYR A 33 4.57 -9.66 -0.91
N ALA A 34 3.54 -9.79 -1.73
CA ALA A 34 3.65 -10.31 -3.08
C ALA A 34 3.49 -9.14 -4.07
N ALA A 35 4.37 -9.07 -5.06
CA ALA A 35 4.18 -8.27 -6.26
C ALA A 35 3.58 -9.18 -7.34
N LEU A 36 2.40 -8.84 -7.82
CA LEU A 36 1.57 -9.64 -8.69
C LEU A 36 1.24 -8.85 -9.96
N PRO A 37 1.96 -9.05 -11.08
CA PRO A 37 1.57 -8.47 -12.36
C PRO A 37 0.18 -8.97 -12.75
N LEU A 38 -0.77 -8.05 -12.95
CA LEU A 38 -2.20 -8.39 -12.96
C LEU A 38 -2.59 -9.34 -14.10
N GLY A 39 -2.04 -9.16 -15.30
CA GLY A 39 -2.33 -10.03 -16.44
C GLY A 39 -1.99 -11.50 -16.15
N PRO A 40 -0.71 -11.84 -15.89
CA PRO A 40 -0.32 -13.20 -15.49
C PRO A 40 -1.01 -13.71 -14.23
N PHE A 41 -1.22 -12.85 -13.24
CA PHE A 41 -1.90 -13.21 -12.00
C PHE A 41 -3.34 -13.68 -12.25
N GLU A 42 -4.14 -12.90 -12.97
CA GLU A 42 -5.55 -13.22 -13.23
C GLU A 42 -5.72 -14.43 -14.16
N ARG A 43 -4.75 -14.69 -15.05
CA ARG A 43 -4.70 -15.92 -15.86
C ARG A 43 -4.23 -17.15 -15.08
N GLY A 44 -3.84 -16.99 -13.81
CA GLY A 44 -3.40 -18.10 -12.95
C GLY A 44 -1.98 -18.61 -13.25
N GLU A 45 -1.16 -17.81 -13.94
CA GLU A 45 0.20 -18.17 -14.38
C GLU A 45 1.23 -18.06 -13.25
N LEU A 46 0.88 -17.40 -12.14
CA LEU A 46 1.73 -17.25 -10.96
C LEU A 46 1.49 -18.36 -9.92
N PRO A 47 2.49 -18.70 -9.08
CA PRO A 47 2.32 -19.62 -7.96
C PRO A 47 1.22 -19.21 -6.95
N LEU A 48 1.02 -17.91 -6.74
CA LEU A 48 -0.14 -17.36 -6.03
C LEU A 48 -1.23 -17.03 -7.06
N GLN A 49 -2.37 -17.69 -6.93
CA GLN A 49 -3.50 -17.57 -7.86
C GLN A 49 -4.69 -16.84 -7.21
N PRO A 50 -5.53 -16.14 -7.98
CA PRO A 50 -6.71 -15.45 -7.48
C PRO A 50 -7.71 -16.43 -6.87
N ASP A 51 -8.23 -16.09 -5.69
CA ASP A 51 -9.23 -16.83 -4.91
C ASP A 51 -8.89 -18.32 -4.64
N ARG A 52 -7.64 -18.73 -4.86
CA ARG A 52 -7.18 -20.08 -4.53
C ARG A 52 -6.92 -20.20 -3.03
N ALA A 53 -7.65 -21.09 -2.38
CA ALA A 53 -7.46 -21.41 -0.97
C ALA A 53 -6.08 -22.05 -0.71
N GLY A 54 -5.50 -21.72 0.43
CA GLY A 54 -4.21 -22.22 0.87
C GLY A 54 -3.80 -21.61 2.20
N LEU A 55 -2.59 -21.95 2.66
CA LEU A 55 -2.03 -21.30 3.86
C LEU A 55 -1.94 -19.79 3.63
N TRP A 56 -1.55 -19.37 2.43
CA TRP A 56 -1.72 -18.01 1.94
C TRP A 56 -2.64 -17.97 0.73
N SER A 57 -3.40 -16.89 0.58
CA SER A 57 -4.32 -16.67 -0.54
C SER A 57 -4.45 -15.18 -0.88
N ILE A 58 -4.77 -14.87 -2.13
CA ILE A 58 -5.19 -13.53 -2.56
C ILE A 58 -6.68 -13.59 -2.88
N ARG A 59 -7.50 -12.83 -2.15
CA ARG A 59 -8.95 -12.81 -2.36
C ARG A 59 -9.33 -11.59 -3.18
N LEU A 60 -10.02 -11.78 -4.31
CA LEU A 60 -10.34 -10.65 -5.19
C LEU A 60 -11.27 -9.63 -4.50
N ARG A 61 -12.23 -10.11 -3.71
CA ARG A 61 -13.13 -9.28 -2.88
C ARG A 61 -12.44 -8.40 -1.84
N ASP A 62 -11.16 -8.62 -1.54
CA ASP A 62 -10.44 -7.77 -0.58
C ASP A 62 -9.87 -6.50 -1.23
N HIS A 63 -9.95 -6.40 -2.56
CA HIS A 63 -9.28 -5.43 -3.40
C HIS A 63 -10.24 -4.69 -4.34
N GLY A 64 -9.87 -3.47 -4.70
CA GLY A 64 -10.53 -2.71 -5.76
C GLY A 64 -12.00 -2.41 -5.46
N TRP A 65 -12.92 -2.87 -6.32
CA TRP A 65 -14.37 -2.73 -6.07
C TRP A 65 -14.89 -3.61 -4.94
N ARG A 66 -14.10 -4.57 -4.45
CA ARG A 66 -14.45 -5.49 -3.36
C ARG A 66 -15.65 -6.41 -3.64
N ASP A 67 -15.85 -6.76 -4.90
CA ASP A 67 -16.98 -7.58 -5.37
C ASP A 67 -16.55 -8.78 -6.25
N SER A 68 -15.27 -9.16 -6.15
CA SER A 68 -14.65 -10.28 -6.89
C SER A 68 -14.59 -10.11 -8.42
N ARG A 69 -14.92 -8.94 -8.97
CA ARG A 69 -14.64 -8.63 -10.37
C ARG A 69 -13.12 -8.62 -10.65
N PRO A 70 -12.69 -8.78 -11.92
CA PRO A 70 -11.30 -8.64 -12.30
C PRO A 70 -10.69 -7.32 -11.83
N LEU A 71 -9.55 -7.42 -11.16
CA LEU A 71 -8.77 -6.31 -10.64
C LEU A 71 -8.14 -5.49 -11.78
N ALA A 72 -7.80 -6.13 -12.90
CA ALA A 72 -7.30 -5.44 -14.08
C ALA A 72 -8.34 -4.46 -14.66
N ALA A 73 -9.63 -4.78 -14.57
CA ALA A 73 -10.70 -3.86 -14.97
C ALA A 73 -10.80 -2.68 -14.00
N PHE A 74 -10.80 -2.97 -12.69
CA PHE A 74 -10.83 -1.94 -11.65
C PHE A 74 -9.73 -0.90 -11.83
N ILE A 75 -8.47 -1.34 -11.95
CA ILE A 75 -7.36 -0.38 -12.00
C ILE A 75 -7.36 0.40 -13.32
N ARG A 76 -7.78 -0.22 -14.43
CA ARG A 76 -7.91 0.45 -15.73
C ARG A 76 -8.90 1.61 -15.64
N ASP A 77 -10.06 1.39 -15.04
CA ASP A 77 -11.09 2.42 -14.84
C ASP A 77 -10.59 3.55 -13.93
N ARG A 78 -9.71 3.24 -12.96
CA ARG A 78 -9.09 4.25 -12.10
C ARG A 78 -7.98 5.05 -12.79
N LEU A 79 -7.33 4.48 -13.79
CA LEU A 79 -6.25 5.13 -14.54
C LEU A 79 -6.73 5.89 -15.78
N ALA A 80 -7.89 5.52 -16.34
CA ALA A 80 -8.44 6.10 -17.56
C ALA A 80 -8.64 7.63 -17.50
N PRO A 81 -9.15 8.24 -16.40
CA PRO A 81 -9.28 9.69 -16.33
C PRO A 81 -7.96 10.46 -16.45
N ALA A 82 -6.83 9.79 -16.15
CA ALA A 82 -5.49 10.34 -16.29
C ALA A 82 -4.79 9.94 -17.60
N GLY A 83 -5.46 9.20 -18.49
CA GLY A 83 -4.87 8.68 -19.74
C GLY A 83 -3.81 7.59 -19.51
N LEU A 84 -3.90 6.86 -18.39
CA LEU A 84 -2.92 5.86 -17.98
C LEU A 84 -3.45 4.42 -18.04
N GLU A 85 -4.61 4.19 -18.65
CA GLU A 85 -5.29 2.90 -18.74
C GLU A 85 -4.52 1.81 -19.51
N ALA A 86 -3.57 2.22 -20.35
CA ALA A 86 -2.69 1.32 -21.10
C ALA A 86 -1.45 0.88 -20.31
N CYS A 87 -1.22 1.42 -19.11
CA CYS A 87 -0.08 1.05 -18.29
C CYS A 87 -0.14 -0.43 -17.87
N GLU A 88 1.04 -1.06 -17.80
CA GLU A 88 1.19 -2.35 -17.13
C GLU A 88 1.05 -2.14 -15.62
N VAL A 89 0.24 -2.97 -14.97
CA VAL A 89 -0.02 -2.87 -13.53
C VAL A 89 0.48 -4.09 -12.76
N THR A 90 1.22 -3.83 -11.68
CA THR A 90 1.59 -4.82 -10.66
C THR A 90 0.99 -4.45 -9.31
N LEU A 91 0.25 -5.39 -8.71
CA LEU A 91 -0.29 -5.26 -7.36
C LEU A 91 0.73 -5.72 -6.33
N VAL A 92 1.16 -4.82 -5.44
CA VAL A 92 1.95 -5.13 -4.25
C VAL A 92 1.03 -5.20 -3.04
N THR A 93 0.83 -6.41 -2.51
CA THR A 93 -0.15 -6.68 -1.43
C THR A 93 0.35 -7.75 -0.46
N MET A 94 -0.12 -7.71 0.78
CA MET A 94 0.12 -8.78 1.75
C MET A 94 -0.93 -9.88 1.57
N PRO A 95 -0.52 -11.15 1.36
CA PRO A 95 -1.47 -12.25 1.27
C PRO A 95 -2.30 -12.44 2.54
N CYS A 96 -3.53 -12.93 2.39
CA CYS A 96 -4.30 -13.48 3.51
C CYS A 96 -3.57 -14.71 4.05
N SER A 97 -3.77 -15.04 5.33
CA SER A 97 -3.25 -16.26 5.94
C SER A 97 -4.34 -17.06 6.63
N THR A 98 -4.42 -18.37 6.31
CA THR A 98 -5.44 -19.31 6.82
C THR A 98 -6.87 -18.78 6.76
N GLY A 99 -7.25 -18.15 5.63
CA GLY A 99 -8.60 -17.60 5.42
C GLY A 99 -8.87 -16.26 6.10
N TYR A 100 -7.97 -15.79 6.97
CA TYR A 100 -8.03 -14.45 7.55
C TYR A 100 -7.24 -13.45 6.70
N GLY A 101 -7.86 -12.32 6.37
CA GLY A 101 -7.24 -11.28 5.56
C GLY A 101 -7.47 -9.91 6.18
N PHE A 102 -6.37 -9.24 6.50
CA PHE A 102 -6.34 -7.82 6.77
C PHE A 102 -5.04 -7.25 6.21
N ASN A 103 -5.12 -6.46 5.14
CA ASN A 103 -3.98 -5.75 4.58
C ASN A 103 -4.17 -4.24 4.76
N PRO A 104 -3.35 -3.56 5.60
CA PRO A 104 -3.47 -2.12 5.84
C PRO A 104 -3.32 -1.27 4.58
N VAL A 105 -2.51 -1.73 3.63
CA VAL A 105 -2.27 -1.00 2.38
C VAL A 105 -1.84 -1.94 1.25
N SER A 106 -2.42 -1.73 0.07
CA SER A 106 -1.97 -2.32 -1.19
C SER A 106 -1.50 -1.22 -2.12
N PHE A 107 -0.45 -1.47 -2.90
CA PHE A 107 0.06 -0.52 -3.88
C PHE A 107 -0.11 -1.09 -5.29
N TRP A 108 -0.83 -0.38 -6.15
CA TRP A 108 -1.01 -0.73 -7.54
C TRP A 108 -0.04 0.11 -8.36
N LEU A 109 1.07 -0.49 -8.76
CA LEU A 109 2.14 0.17 -9.51
C LEU A 109 1.78 0.15 -10.99
N ALA A 110 1.66 1.31 -11.62
CA ALA A 110 1.35 1.46 -13.04
C ALA A 110 2.58 2.02 -13.77
N ARG A 111 3.09 1.27 -14.75
CA ARG A 111 4.24 1.70 -15.58
C ARG A 111 3.94 1.66 -17.08
N ASP A 112 4.73 2.42 -17.81
CA ASP A 112 4.89 2.28 -19.26
C ASP A 112 6.35 1.92 -19.61
N ALA A 113 6.73 2.10 -20.87
CA ALA A 113 8.09 1.82 -21.34
C ALA A 113 9.14 2.78 -20.75
N GLN A 114 8.73 3.95 -20.27
CA GLN A 114 9.61 4.98 -19.71
C GLN A 114 9.82 4.79 -18.21
N GLY A 115 8.82 4.28 -17.49
CA GLY A 115 8.95 3.94 -16.07
C GLY A 115 7.65 3.99 -15.31
N LEU A 116 7.74 4.13 -13.98
CA LEU A 116 6.57 4.22 -13.10
C LEU A 116 5.82 5.54 -13.34
N ARG A 117 4.56 5.49 -13.74
CA ARG A 117 3.74 6.67 -14.08
C ARG A 117 2.75 7.03 -12.99
N ALA A 118 2.20 6.02 -12.32
CA ALA A 118 1.28 6.21 -11.22
C ALA A 118 1.37 5.08 -10.19
N VAL A 119 0.93 5.38 -8.97
CA VAL A 119 0.71 4.40 -7.92
C VAL A 119 -0.67 4.64 -7.31
N LEU A 120 -1.57 3.65 -7.37
CA LEU A 120 -2.77 3.70 -6.53
C LEU A 120 -2.41 3.12 -5.16
N ALA A 121 -2.46 3.92 -4.10
CA ALA A 121 -2.33 3.45 -2.73
C ALA A 121 -3.73 3.15 -2.16
N GLU A 122 -4.11 1.88 -2.14
CA GLU A 122 -5.37 1.41 -1.57
C GLU A 122 -5.17 1.14 -0.07
N VAL A 123 -5.68 2.03 0.77
CA VAL A 123 -5.52 1.99 2.22
C VAL A 123 -6.80 1.42 2.86
N CYS A 124 -6.64 0.45 3.76
CA CYS A 124 -7.74 -0.14 4.52
C CYS A 124 -7.60 0.20 6.00
N ASN A 125 -8.71 0.38 6.70
CA ASN A 125 -8.71 0.55 8.15
C ASN A 125 -9.23 -0.70 8.86
N THR A 126 -9.01 -0.80 10.17
CA THR A 126 -9.49 -1.92 10.99
C THR A 126 -11.01 -1.91 11.20
N PHE A 127 -11.74 -0.98 10.57
CA PHE A 127 -13.19 -0.88 10.62
C PHE A 127 -13.88 -1.43 9.37
N GLY A 128 -13.14 -2.06 8.46
CA GLY A 128 -13.67 -2.66 7.23
C GLY A 128 -13.90 -1.66 6.09
N GLU A 129 -13.37 -0.44 6.18
CA GLU A 129 -13.46 0.57 5.12
C GLU A 129 -12.14 0.65 4.33
N SER A 130 -12.22 1.23 3.14
CA SER A 130 -11.05 1.52 2.31
C SER A 130 -11.12 2.87 1.61
N HIS A 131 -9.96 3.41 1.27
CA HIS A 131 -9.80 4.61 0.45
C HIS A 131 -8.60 4.45 -0.48
N ALA A 132 -8.74 4.88 -1.74
CA ALA A 132 -7.67 4.81 -2.73
C ALA A 132 -7.09 6.19 -3.06
N TYR A 133 -5.78 6.35 -2.95
CA TYR A 133 -5.07 7.56 -3.37
C TYR A 133 -4.35 7.31 -4.69
N LEU A 134 -4.76 7.98 -5.77
CA LEU A 134 -4.06 7.91 -7.06
C LEU A 134 -2.90 8.91 -7.04
N VAL A 135 -1.68 8.38 -6.91
CA VAL A 135 -0.44 9.16 -6.82
C VAL A 135 0.21 9.25 -8.20
N ARG A 136 0.39 10.47 -8.72
CA ARG A 136 1.05 10.73 -10.02
C ARG A 136 1.59 12.14 -10.10
N HIS A 137 2.44 12.44 -11.07
CA HIS A 137 2.72 13.83 -11.43
C HIS A 137 1.56 14.45 -12.22
N VAL A 138 1.35 15.77 -12.07
CA VAL A 138 0.33 16.51 -12.83
C VAL A 138 0.62 16.49 -14.33
N ASP A 139 1.90 16.63 -14.69
CA ASP A 139 2.41 16.59 -16.06
C ASP A 139 2.52 15.17 -16.65
N GLY A 140 2.15 14.15 -15.87
CA GLY A 140 2.28 12.75 -16.26
C GLY A 140 3.73 12.26 -16.35
N GLY A 141 4.70 12.93 -15.71
CA GLY A 141 6.09 12.52 -15.63
C GLY A 141 6.30 11.15 -14.95
N VAL A 142 7.49 10.56 -15.16
CA VAL A 142 7.92 9.34 -14.45
C VAL A 142 8.16 9.68 -12.98
N ILE A 143 7.60 8.87 -12.07
CA ILE A 143 7.85 8.96 -10.62
C ILE A 143 9.23 8.37 -10.32
N ALA A 144 10.17 9.24 -9.95
CA ALA A 144 11.50 8.86 -9.51
C ALA A 144 11.55 8.57 -7.99
N PRO A 145 12.55 7.79 -7.51
CA PRO A 145 12.69 7.48 -6.07
C PRO A 145 12.86 8.68 -5.14
N THR A 146 13.27 9.82 -5.68
CA THR A 146 13.46 11.07 -4.93
C THR A 146 12.20 11.92 -4.85
N ASP A 147 11.18 11.62 -5.66
CA ASP A 147 10.00 12.46 -5.77
C ASP A 147 9.12 12.37 -4.52
N ARG A 148 8.53 13.51 -4.19
CA ARG A 148 7.60 13.67 -3.07
C ARG A 148 6.30 14.20 -3.65
N ILE A 149 5.26 13.36 -3.61
CA ILE A 149 3.96 13.65 -4.20
C ILE A 149 2.95 13.77 -3.07
N GLU A 150 2.12 14.80 -3.08
CA GLU A 150 1.29 15.14 -1.93
C GLU A 150 -0.20 15.00 -2.24
N GLY A 151 -0.98 14.58 -1.24
CA GLY A 151 -2.44 14.49 -1.36
C GLY A 151 -3.11 14.79 -0.02
N GLN A 152 -4.31 15.36 -0.07
CA GLN A 152 -5.08 15.58 1.16
C GLN A 152 -5.41 14.25 1.82
N LYS A 153 -5.24 14.16 3.14
CA LYS A 153 -5.64 12.97 3.89
C LYS A 153 -7.15 13.01 4.12
N LEU A 154 -7.86 12.12 3.43
CA LEU A 154 -9.33 12.05 3.51
C LEU A 154 -9.81 10.84 4.32
N PHE A 155 -8.93 9.89 4.61
CA PHE A 155 -9.30 8.62 5.25
C PHE A 155 -8.93 8.54 6.73
N HIS A 156 -9.84 7.99 7.55
CA HIS A 156 -9.59 7.77 8.97
C HIS A 156 -9.06 6.35 9.20
N VAL A 157 -7.77 6.26 9.48
CA VAL A 157 -7.03 4.98 9.59
C VAL A 157 -6.65 4.60 11.02
N SER A 158 -6.73 5.53 11.96
CA SER A 158 -6.30 5.30 13.34
C SER A 158 -7.07 6.19 14.31
N PRO A 159 -7.51 5.67 15.47
CA PRO A 159 -8.14 6.46 16.52
C PRO A 159 -7.17 7.44 17.21
N PHE A 160 -5.87 7.39 16.91
CA PHE A 160 -4.86 8.32 17.45
C PHE A 160 -4.31 9.26 16.38
N LEU A 161 -4.95 9.33 15.21
CA LEU A 161 -4.53 10.20 14.11
C LEU A 161 -5.74 10.96 13.55
N PRO A 162 -5.77 12.30 13.61
CA PRO A 162 -6.88 13.06 13.04
C PRO A 162 -6.96 12.85 11.52
N ARG A 163 -8.14 13.10 10.95
CA ARG A 163 -8.34 13.01 9.50
C ARG A 163 -7.58 14.11 8.76
N GLN A 164 -7.57 15.32 9.32
CA GLN A 164 -6.98 16.53 8.74
C GLN A 164 -5.48 16.39 8.43
N GLY A 165 -4.97 17.25 7.55
CA GLY A 165 -3.58 17.25 7.09
C GLY A 165 -3.43 16.62 5.71
N ARG A 166 -2.19 16.28 5.37
CA ARG A 166 -1.83 15.73 4.05
C ARG A 166 -0.88 14.55 4.16
N TYR A 167 -0.91 13.71 3.16
CA TYR A 167 0.08 12.65 2.97
C TYR A 167 1.14 13.10 1.97
N VAL A 168 2.39 12.72 2.24
CA VAL A 168 3.51 12.80 1.29
C VAL A 168 3.94 11.38 0.96
N PHE A 169 3.85 11.04 -0.32
CA PHE A 169 4.17 9.74 -0.86
C PHE A 169 5.53 9.76 -1.55
N ARG A 170 6.27 8.67 -1.40
CA ARG A 170 7.50 8.37 -2.15
C ARG A 170 7.54 6.89 -2.46
N PHE A 171 8.04 6.52 -3.64
CA PHE A 171 8.08 5.13 -4.10
C PHE A 171 9.42 4.78 -4.75
N ASP A 172 9.87 3.54 -4.57
CA ASP A 172 10.99 2.95 -5.29
C ASP A 172 10.57 1.55 -5.77
N ALA A 173 10.35 1.42 -7.07
CA ALA A 173 9.99 0.16 -7.73
C ALA A 173 11.13 -0.35 -8.62
N GLY A 174 12.38 -0.06 -8.27
CA GLY A 174 13.55 -0.50 -9.04
C GLY A 174 13.83 -2.01 -8.95
N PRO A 175 14.72 -2.54 -9.81
CA PRO A 175 15.01 -3.97 -9.85
C PRO A 175 15.51 -4.51 -8.50
N GLY A 176 14.98 -5.67 -8.09
CA GLY A 176 15.40 -6.38 -6.88
C GLY A 176 14.92 -5.78 -5.55
N ARG A 177 14.08 -4.74 -5.57
CA ARG A 177 13.61 -4.09 -4.34
C ARG A 177 12.23 -3.45 -4.51
N PHE A 178 11.62 -3.12 -3.37
CA PHE A 178 10.44 -2.29 -3.30
C PHE A 178 10.56 -1.35 -2.11
N GLY A 179 10.09 -0.11 -2.28
CA GLY A 179 9.99 0.89 -1.25
C GLY A 179 8.73 1.73 -1.43
N ALA A 180 7.98 1.91 -0.36
CA ALA A 180 6.92 2.90 -0.24
C ALA A 180 7.08 3.65 1.08
N TRP A 181 7.01 4.97 1.03
CA TRP A 181 6.99 5.84 2.20
C TRP A 181 5.75 6.70 2.16
N VAL A 182 5.08 6.81 3.31
CA VAL A 182 3.90 7.66 3.48
C VAL A 182 4.08 8.43 4.78
N ASP A 183 4.34 9.73 4.64
CA ASP A 183 4.43 10.65 5.77
C ASP A 183 3.10 11.39 5.91
N TRP A 184 2.59 11.51 7.14
CA TRP A 184 1.48 12.40 7.45
C TRP A 184 2.00 13.70 8.03
N ILE A 185 1.63 14.78 7.35
CA ILE A 185 1.94 16.15 7.73
C ILE A 185 0.67 16.77 8.33
N ALA A 186 0.80 17.26 9.57
CA ALA A 186 -0.28 17.94 10.26
C ALA A 186 -0.61 19.29 9.60
N PRO A 187 -1.78 19.88 9.88
CA PRO A 187 -2.16 21.18 9.31
C PRO A 187 -1.18 22.33 9.62
N ASP A 188 -0.41 22.22 10.70
CA ASP A 188 0.64 23.15 11.09
C ASP A 188 1.98 22.95 10.35
N GLY A 189 2.06 21.94 9.46
CA GLY A 189 3.25 21.61 8.69
C GLY A 189 4.19 20.61 9.37
N ALA A 190 3.93 20.17 10.59
CA ALA A 190 4.80 19.22 11.28
C ALA A 190 4.63 17.79 10.76
N THR A 191 5.75 17.08 10.52
CA THR A 191 5.72 15.64 10.23
C THR A 191 5.46 14.87 11.51
N MET A 192 4.24 14.38 11.67
CA MET A 192 3.76 13.79 12.91
C MET A 192 3.71 12.25 12.85
N LEU A 193 3.65 11.66 11.65
CA LEU A 193 3.77 10.22 11.46
C LEU A 193 4.56 9.96 10.17
N GLY A 194 5.69 9.28 10.27
CA GLY A 194 6.38 8.68 9.13
C GLY A 194 6.10 7.18 9.07
N THR A 195 5.84 6.66 7.88
CA THR A 195 5.69 5.21 7.66
C THR A 195 6.46 4.76 6.44
N SER A 196 6.99 3.53 6.50
CA SER A 196 7.64 2.92 5.35
C SER A 196 7.40 1.43 5.27
N LEU A 197 7.35 0.91 4.04
CA LEU A 197 7.45 -0.50 3.69
C LEU A 197 8.59 -0.61 2.70
N THR A 198 9.70 -1.22 3.10
CA THR A 198 10.86 -1.42 2.23
C THR A 198 11.32 -2.86 2.29
N GLY A 199 11.83 -3.40 1.19
CA GLY A 199 12.28 -4.78 1.18
C GLY A 199 12.98 -5.19 -0.10
N ARG A 200 13.74 -6.28 0.00
CA ARG A 200 14.34 -6.94 -1.16
C ARG A 200 13.26 -7.76 -1.87
N ALA A 201 13.20 -7.65 -3.19
CA ALA A 201 12.39 -8.52 -4.02
C ALA A 201 13.14 -9.82 -4.31
N ARG A 202 12.45 -10.95 -4.14
CA ARG A 202 12.91 -12.29 -4.45
C ARG A 202 11.93 -12.93 -5.42
N VAL A 203 12.40 -13.83 -6.26
CA VAL A 203 11.58 -14.52 -7.26
C VAL A 203 10.35 -15.16 -6.60
N LEU A 204 9.19 -15.02 -7.23
CA LEU A 204 7.98 -15.73 -6.86
C LEU A 204 7.93 -17.06 -7.64
N ASP A 205 8.43 -18.12 -7.00
CA ASP A 205 8.31 -19.49 -7.49
C ASP A 205 7.66 -20.37 -6.40
N ARG A 206 7.38 -21.64 -6.73
CA ARG A 206 6.72 -22.55 -5.79
C ARG A 206 7.55 -22.81 -4.52
N GLN A 207 8.88 -22.86 -4.64
CA GLN A 207 9.79 -23.12 -3.53
C GLN A 207 9.88 -21.90 -2.60
N SER A 208 10.09 -20.72 -3.18
CA SER A 208 10.20 -19.46 -2.44
C SER A 208 8.89 -19.11 -1.74
N LEU A 209 7.76 -19.38 -2.39
CA LEU A 209 6.42 -19.22 -1.83
C LEU A 209 6.19 -20.18 -0.66
N ARG A 210 6.44 -21.48 -0.84
CA ARG A 210 6.30 -22.47 0.23
C ARG A 210 7.17 -22.12 1.44
N HIS A 211 8.42 -21.73 1.21
CA HIS A 211 9.33 -21.30 2.27
C HIS A 211 8.78 -20.07 3.02
N ALA A 212 8.29 -19.06 2.30
CA ALA A 212 7.71 -17.86 2.91
C ALA A 212 6.45 -18.18 3.74
N MET A 213 5.56 -19.01 3.22
CA MET A 213 4.33 -19.45 3.91
C MET A 213 4.66 -20.20 5.21
N LEU A 214 5.62 -21.14 5.17
CA LEU A 214 6.01 -21.91 6.36
C LEU A 214 6.71 -21.06 7.42
N ARG A 215 7.44 -20.02 7.00
CA ARG A 215 8.10 -19.09 7.94
C ARG A 215 7.10 -18.16 8.62
N ARG A 216 5.95 -17.87 7.99
CA ARG A 216 4.94 -16.92 8.50
C ARG A 216 3.50 -17.40 8.21
N PRO A 217 3.08 -18.53 8.80
CA PRO A 217 1.80 -19.16 8.48
C PRO A 217 0.58 -18.33 8.90
N LEU A 218 0.72 -17.46 9.91
CA LEU A 218 -0.37 -16.63 10.48
C LEU A 218 -0.04 -15.14 10.38
N GLN A 219 0.58 -14.71 9.28
CA GLN A 219 1.06 -13.35 9.11
C GLN A 219 -0.02 -12.28 9.29
N ALA A 220 -1.17 -12.41 8.63
CA ALA A 220 -2.23 -11.41 8.69
C ALA A 220 -2.80 -11.28 10.11
N GLN A 221 -2.93 -12.39 10.83
CA GLN A 221 -3.33 -12.40 12.25
C GLN A 221 -2.30 -11.68 13.12
N LEU A 222 -1.01 -11.98 12.93
CA LEU A 222 0.08 -11.34 13.69
C LEU A 222 0.14 -9.83 13.45
N VAL A 223 -0.04 -9.37 12.21
CA VAL A 223 -0.08 -7.94 11.87
C VAL A 223 -1.27 -7.27 12.54
N THR A 224 -2.45 -7.88 12.51
CA THR A 224 -3.65 -7.35 13.17
C THR A 224 -3.47 -7.27 14.68
N GLY A 225 -2.95 -8.33 15.30
CA GLY A 225 -2.63 -8.34 16.74
C GLY A 225 -1.63 -7.25 17.10
N LEU A 226 -0.60 -7.02 16.28
CA LEU A 226 0.37 -5.95 16.48
C LEU A 226 -0.28 -4.57 16.41
N ILE A 227 -1.21 -4.33 15.48
CA ILE A 227 -1.93 -3.06 15.35
C ILE A 227 -2.76 -2.80 16.61
N HIS A 228 -3.52 -3.79 17.09
CA HIS A 228 -4.29 -3.65 18.32
C HIS A 228 -3.40 -3.47 19.55
N TRP A 229 -2.27 -4.18 19.63
CA TRP A 229 -1.32 -4.02 20.73
C TRP A 229 -0.67 -2.64 20.74
N GLN A 230 -0.26 -2.12 19.58
CA GLN A 230 0.26 -0.74 19.49
C GLN A 230 -0.81 0.28 19.87
N ALA A 231 -2.05 0.10 19.41
CA ALA A 231 -3.18 0.95 19.78
C ALA A 231 -3.42 0.97 21.30
N ALA A 232 -3.44 -0.20 21.96
CA ALA A 232 -3.57 -0.31 23.41
C ALA A 232 -2.42 0.37 24.15
N ARG A 233 -1.17 0.21 23.67
CA ARG A 233 -0.01 0.89 24.26
C ARG A 233 -0.06 2.41 24.13
N LEU A 234 -0.61 2.94 23.05
CA LEU A 234 -0.83 4.39 22.89
C LEU A 234 -1.91 4.88 23.86
N TYR A 235 -3.01 4.15 23.97
CA TYR A 235 -4.09 4.47 24.90
C TYR A 235 -3.61 4.50 26.36
N LEU A 236 -2.88 3.46 26.80
CA LEU A 236 -2.34 3.38 28.17
C LEU A 236 -1.30 4.47 28.48
N ARG A 237 -0.74 5.13 27.47
CA ARG A 237 0.18 6.26 27.61
C ARG A 237 -0.51 7.63 27.53
N GLY A 238 -1.84 7.65 27.55
CA GLY A 238 -2.62 8.88 27.62
C GLY A 238 -2.81 9.58 26.27
N LEU A 239 -2.51 8.95 25.13
CA LEU A 239 -2.85 9.56 23.84
C LEU A 239 -4.36 9.69 23.72
N ARG A 240 -4.80 10.87 23.26
CA ARG A 240 -6.21 11.16 23.03
C ARG A 240 -6.80 10.18 22.03
N TYR A 241 -7.78 9.42 22.49
CA TYR A 241 -8.63 8.58 21.64
C TYR A 241 -9.62 9.47 20.88
N ILE A 242 -9.59 9.40 19.56
CA ILE A 242 -10.50 10.08 18.64
C ILE A 242 -11.57 9.06 18.26
N ARG A 243 -12.83 9.35 18.60
CA ARG A 243 -13.96 8.52 18.18
C ARG A 243 -14.00 8.48 16.65
N LYS A 244 -14.20 7.28 16.10
CA LYS A 244 -14.33 7.09 14.65
C LYS A 244 -15.39 8.06 14.08
N PRO A 245 -15.02 8.97 13.17
CA PRO A 245 -15.99 9.81 12.47
C PRO A 245 -16.70 9.02 11.37
N PRO A 246 -17.88 9.48 10.89
CA PRO A 246 -18.51 8.92 9.69
C PRO A 246 -17.52 8.89 8.52
N GLN A 247 -17.57 7.80 7.74
CA GLN A 247 -16.77 7.67 6.54
C GLN A 247 -17.27 8.63 5.47
N LEU A 248 -16.34 9.23 4.72
CA LEU A 248 -16.70 10.10 3.61
C LEU A 248 -17.21 9.25 2.44
N GLU A 249 -18.16 9.79 1.67
CA GLU A 249 -18.64 9.15 0.44
C GLU A 249 -17.55 9.03 -0.63
N VAL A 250 -16.61 9.99 -0.64
CA VAL A 250 -15.44 9.96 -1.51
C VAL A 250 -14.48 8.88 -1.00
N THR A 251 -14.43 7.76 -1.73
CA THR A 251 -13.55 6.61 -1.45
C THR A 251 -12.29 6.56 -2.33
N SER A 252 -12.11 7.57 -3.19
CA SER A 252 -10.92 7.73 -4.03
C SER A 252 -10.56 9.20 -4.21
N SER A 253 -9.28 9.54 -4.19
CA SER A 253 -8.77 10.90 -4.40
C SER A 253 -7.41 10.91 -5.09
N GLU A 254 -7.02 12.04 -5.67
CA GLU A 254 -5.68 12.20 -6.25
C GLU A 254 -4.67 12.75 -5.24
N ALA A 255 -3.41 12.37 -5.45
CA ALA A 255 -2.23 12.96 -4.85
C ALA A 255 -1.29 13.34 -6.00
N THR A 256 -1.01 14.64 -6.14
CA THR A 256 -0.22 15.15 -7.26
C THR A 256 0.85 16.10 -6.76
N THR A 257 1.94 16.23 -7.52
CA THR A 257 2.89 17.32 -7.27
C THR A 257 2.16 18.64 -7.47
N LEU A 258 2.38 19.61 -6.58
CA LEU A 258 2.01 20.98 -6.90
C LEU A 258 2.71 21.33 -8.22
N THR A 259 1.97 21.88 -9.18
CA THR A 259 2.56 22.44 -10.40
C THR A 259 3.71 23.32 -9.94
N ARG A 260 4.94 23.03 -10.39
CA ARG A 260 6.02 24.00 -10.21
C ARG A 260 5.48 25.29 -10.81
N GLY A 261 5.28 26.30 -9.96
CA GLY A 261 5.06 27.64 -10.44
C GLY A 261 6.16 27.91 -11.45
N SER A 262 5.75 28.32 -12.64
CA SER A 262 6.61 28.92 -13.64
C SER A 262 7.36 30.07 -12.99
N ASP A 263 8.55 29.79 -12.47
CA ASP A 263 9.55 30.81 -12.20
C ASP A 263 10.20 31.13 -13.55
N VAL A 264 9.82 32.31 -14.05
CA VAL A 264 10.43 33.08 -15.12
C VAL A 264 11.89 33.38 -14.80
#